data_AF-A0A1I6HGS2-F1
#
_entry.id   AF-A0A1I6HGS2-F1
#
_cell.length_a   1.000
_cell.length_b   1.000
_cell.length_c   1.000
_cell.angle_alpha   90.00
_cell.angle_beta   90.00
_cell.angle_gamma   90.00
#
_symmetry.space_group_name_H-M   'P 1'
#
loop_
_entity.id
_entity.type
_entity.pdbx_description
1 polymer ?
#
loop_
_entity_poly.entity_id
_entity_poly.type
_entity_poly.pdbx_seq_one_letter_code
_entity_poly.pdbx_strand_id
1 'polypeptide(L)'
;MARGDTDTSDRATNEIGERDVEYWLGVYKSIDEVPSRYRLESFSSEFAGKDTWSDYLDTRDDLAESTKKNSWYPCGDRFKKFMREEVGRHHALAHPDDIEAYLSHIKDGGYSIKVTERSSNTVYYQHLSPLKTFFAWLVHHVDYPHVYNPLLLAAHAGGVTREVWYWQTEYKPGYAERRDE
;
A
#
# COMPACT_ATOMS: atom_id res chain seq x y z
N MET A 1 17.41 -48.46 -11.64
CA MET A 1 17.51 -47.47 -10.54
C MET A 1 16.46 -46.41 -10.79
N ALA A 2 15.40 -46.38 -9.99
CA ALA A 2 14.40 -45.33 -10.02
C ALA A 2 15.00 -44.07 -9.39
N ARG A 3 14.95 -42.93 -10.09
CA ARG A 3 15.24 -41.60 -9.53
C ARG A 3 13.91 -40.96 -9.14
N GLY A 4 13.91 -40.41 -7.94
CA GLY A 4 12.74 -40.03 -7.17
C GLY A 4 11.83 -39.05 -7.89
N ASP A 5 10.55 -39.32 -7.71
CA ASP A 5 9.45 -38.40 -7.89
C ASP A 5 9.69 -37.21 -6.95
N THR A 6 10.15 -36.08 -7.49
CA THR A 6 10.22 -34.84 -6.71
C THR A 6 8.82 -34.27 -6.64
N ASP A 7 8.19 -34.56 -5.51
CA ASP A 7 6.98 -33.96 -4.99
C ASP A 7 6.89 -32.48 -5.36
N THR A 8 5.98 -32.19 -6.29
CA THR A 8 5.72 -30.85 -6.82
C THR A 8 4.61 -30.14 -6.05
N SER A 9 4.12 -30.74 -4.96
CA SER A 9 2.93 -30.25 -4.24
C SER A 9 3.22 -29.09 -3.28
N ASP A 10 4.45 -28.97 -2.75
CA ASP A 10 4.80 -27.93 -1.77
C ASP A 10 5.07 -26.54 -2.36
N ARG A 11 5.31 -26.44 -3.68
CA ARG A 11 5.69 -25.16 -4.31
C ARG A 11 4.48 -24.25 -4.62
N ALA A 12 3.29 -24.83 -4.81
CA ALA A 12 2.09 -24.08 -5.17
C ALA A 12 1.43 -23.38 -3.96
N THR A 13 1.60 -23.93 -2.76
CA THR A 13 0.85 -23.49 -1.56
C THR A 13 1.41 -22.21 -0.94
N ASN A 14 2.74 -22.05 -0.91
CA ASN A 14 3.38 -20.84 -0.37
C ASN A 14 3.16 -19.61 -1.26
N GLU A 15 3.04 -19.81 -2.58
CA GLU A 15 2.83 -18.70 -3.53
C GLU A 15 1.43 -18.10 -3.43
N ILE A 16 0.41 -18.86 -3.01
CA ILE A 16 -0.95 -18.34 -2.82
C ILE A 16 -1.02 -17.44 -1.57
N GLY A 17 -0.33 -17.84 -0.50
CA GLY A 17 -0.23 -17.06 0.74
C GLY A 17 0.40 -15.69 0.51
N GLU A 18 1.59 -15.62 -0.08
CA GLU A 18 2.29 -14.35 -0.31
C GLU A 18 1.56 -13.40 -1.27
N ARG A 19 0.67 -13.93 -2.13
CA ARG A 19 -0.14 -13.13 -3.05
C ARG A 19 -1.37 -12.52 -2.38
N ASP A 20 -1.87 -13.15 -1.32
CA ASP A 20 -3.00 -12.62 -0.56
C ASP A 20 -2.59 -11.44 0.32
N VAL A 21 -3.40 -10.40 0.34
CA VAL A 21 -3.19 -9.25 1.24
C VAL A 21 -3.21 -9.70 2.70
N GLU A 22 -4.02 -10.72 3.04
CA GLU A 22 -4.17 -11.23 4.40
C GLU A 22 -2.87 -11.74 5.02
N TYR A 23 -1.97 -12.29 4.20
CA TYR A 23 -0.65 -12.76 4.62
C TYR A 23 0.24 -11.62 5.11
N TRP A 24 0.12 -10.44 4.51
CA TRP A 24 0.91 -9.26 4.87
C TRP A 24 0.30 -8.47 6.02
N LEU A 25 -0.98 -8.70 6.33
CA LEU A 25 -1.63 -8.04 7.45
C LEU A 25 -1.04 -8.50 8.78
N GLY A 26 -0.75 -7.53 9.65
CA GLY A 26 -0.35 -7.79 11.03
C GLY A 26 -1.52 -8.28 11.89
N VAL A 27 -1.50 -7.86 13.15
CA VAL A 27 -2.50 -8.24 14.17
C VAL A 27 -3.91 -7.77 13.80
N TYR A 28 -4.03 -6.57 13.24
CA TYR A 28 -5.31 -5.95 12.89
C TYR A 28 -5.64 -6.19 11.40
N LYS A 29 -6.86 -6.65 11.13
CA LYS A 29 -7.38 -6.92 9.77
C LYS A 29 -8.33 -5.83 9.28
N SER A 30 -8.83 -4.98 10.17
CA SER A 30 -9.61 -3.78 9.85
C SER A 30 -9.24 -2.61 10.77
N ILE A 31 -9.65 -1.40 10.41
CA ILE A 31 -9.43 -0.21 11.26
C ILE A 31 -10.29 -0.25 12.54
N ASP A 32 -11.43 -0.92 12.51
CA ASP A 32 -12.33 -1.06 13.66
C ASP A 32 -11.73 -1.95 14.76
N GLU A 33 -10.85 -2.89 14.38
CA GLU A 33 -10.09 -3.72 15.32
C GLU A 33 -8.94 -2.95 16.00
N VAL A 34 -8.51 -1.82 15.44
CA VAL A 34 -7.43 -1.01 16.01
C VAL A 34 -7.97 -0.23 17.21
N PRO A 35 -7.43 -0.46 18.43
CA PRO A 35 -7.82 0.32 19.61
C PRO A 35 -7.61 1.81 19.36
N SER A 36 -8.55 2.65 19.82
CA SER A 36 -8.53 4.10 19.57
C SER A 36 -7.19 4.77 19.88
N ARG A 37 -6.54 4.37 21.00
CA ARG A 37 -5.22 4.86 21.41
C ARG A 37 -4.08 4.59 20.43
N TYR A 38 -4.25 3.63 19.52
CA TYR A 38 -3.27 3.27 18.49
C TYR A 38 -3.67 3.75 17.11
N ARG A 39 -4.84 4.40 16.95
CA ARG A 39 -5.24 4.98 15.67
C ARG A 39 -4.34 6.17 15.36
N LEU A 40 -3.85 6.20 14.12
CA LEU A 40 -2.85 7.17 13.67
C LEU A 40 -3.29 8.64 13.84
N GLU A 41 -4.58 8.92 13.78
CA GLU A 41 -5.13 10.27 14.03
C GLU A 41 -4.76 10.84 15.40
N SER A 42 -4.57 9.98 16.42
CA SER A 42 -4.20 10.40 17.78
C SER A 42 -2.80 11.01 17.87
N PHE A 43 -1.96 10.79 16.86
CA PHE A 43 -0.57 11.24 16.82
C PHE A 43 -0.37 12.50 15.96
N SER A 44 -1.45 13.18 15.55
CA SER A 44 -1.38 14.32 14.60
C SER A 44 -0.37 15.41 15.00
N SER A 45 -0.25 15.72 16.29
CA SER A 45 0.69 16.72 16.79
C SER A 45 2.15 16.34 16.59
N GLU A 46 2.48 15.04 16.62
CA GLU A 46 3.86 14.55 16.49
C GLU A 46 4.40 14.64 15.06
N PHE A 47 3.50 14.75 14.08
CA PHE A 47 3.83 14.86 12.66
C PHE A 47 3.73 16.29 12.13
N ALA A 48 3.37 17.26 12.97
CA ALA A 48 3.29 18.66 12.58
C ALA A 48 4.65 19.16 12.06
N GLY A 49 4.69 19.62 10.80
CA GLY A 49 5.89 20.15 10.16
C GLY A 49 6.94 19.10 9.76
N LYS A 50 6.67 17.80 9.91
CA LYS A 50 7.58 16.74 9.46
C LYS A 50 7.34 16.39 8.00
N ASP A 51 8.39 15.98 7.30
CA ASP A 51 8.29 15.40 5.97
C ASP A 51 8.81 13.97 5.96
N THR A 52 8.03 13.09 6.59
CA THR A 52 8.36 11.66 6.73
C THR A 52 8.58 10.93 5.40
N TRP A 53 8.10 11.49 4.28
CA TRP A 53 8.38 10.89 2.97
C TRP A 53 9.83 11.15 2.58
N SER A 54 10.33 12.36 2.82
CA SER A 54 11.74 12.70 2.60
C SER A 54 12.63 11.88 3.54
N ASP A 55 12.27 11.77 4.83
CA ASP A 55 12.99 10.92 5.79
C ASP A 55 13.07 9.47 5.31
N TYR A 56 11.97 8.93 4.79
CA TYR A 56 11.94 7.59 4.18
C TYR A 56 12.86 7.48 2.96
N LEU A 57 12.90 8.46 2.07
CA LEU A 57 13.74 8.41 0.88
C LEU A 57 15.23 8.49 1.20
N ASP A 58 15.59 9.17 2.27
CA ASP A 58 16.96 9.24 2.77
C ASP A 58 17.47 7.87 3.25
N THR A 59 16.56 6.92 3.59
CA THR A 59 16.96 5.55 3.92
C THR A 59 17.01 4.61 2.70
N ARG A 60 16.70 5.08 1.49
CA ARG A 60 16.57 4.25 0.27
C ARG A 60 17.78 4.33 -0.64
N ASP A 61 18.97 4.07 -0.10
CA ASP A 61 20.22 3.97 -0.87
C ASP A 61 20.27 2.75 -1.80
N ASP A 62 19.37 1.79 -1.59
CA ASP A 62 19.15 0.63 -2.44
C ASP A 62 18.52 0.98 -3.80
N LEU A 63 17.84 2.13 -3.90
CA LEU A 63 17.17 2.55 -5.11
C LEU A 63 18.10 3.37 -6.01
N ALA A 64 18.16 3.00 -7.28
CA ALA A 64 18.78 3.83 -8.30
C ALA A 64 18.12 5.21 -8.36
N GLU A 65 18.92 6.26 -8.55
CA GLU A 65 18.43 7.65 -8.65
C GLU A 65 17.40 7.85 -9.77
N SER A 66 17.51 7.11 -10.87
CA SER A 66 16.51 7.12 -11.95
C SER A 66 15.16 6.60 -11.46
N THR A 67 15.13 5.54 -10.66
CA THR A 67 13.91 4.99 -10.04
C THR A 67 13.31 5.99 -9.07
N LYS A 68 14.14 6.64 -8.23
CA LYS A 68 13.67 7.69 -7.32
C LYS A 68 12.99 8.83 -8.09
N LYS A 69 13.64 9.34 -9.14
CA LYS A 69 13.14 10.44 -9.97
C LYS A 69 11.88 10.11 -10.76
N ASN A 70 11.79 8.90 -11.29
CA ASN A 70 10.69 8.54 -12.18
C ASN A 70 9.43 8.08 -11.45
N SER A 71 9.56 7.52 -10.24
CA SER A 71 8.43 6.91 -9.53
C SER A 71 8.27 7.38 -8.08
N TRP A 72 9.32 7.39 -7.26
CA TRP A 72 9.18 7.70 -5.83
C TRP A 72 8.97 9.17 -5.52
N TYR A 73 9.75 10.10 -6.11
CA TYR A 73 9.52 11.54 -5.90
C TYR A 73 8.13 11.96 -6.40
N PRO A 74 7.72 11.63 -7.65
CA PRO A 74 6.39 12.01 -8.14
C PRO A 74 5.25 11.37 -7.35
N CYS A 75 5.41 10.12 -6.90
CA CYS A 75 4.43 9.47 -6.02
C CYS A 75 4.27 10.25 -4.72
N GLY A 76 5.38 10.51 -4.02
CA GLY A 76 5.39 11.24 -2.76
C GLY A 76 4.77 12.63 -2.88
N ASP A 77 5.16 13.39 -3.89
CA ASP A 77 4.63 14.73 -4.12
C ASP A 77 3.12 14.72 -4.34
N ARG A 78 2.62 13.81 -5.19
CA ARG A 78 1.19 13.66 -5.46
C ARG A 78 0.43 13.19 -4.23
N PHE A 79 0.97 12.24 -3.47
CA PHE A 79 0.32 11.71 -2.27
C PHE A 79 0.27 12.77 -1.16
N LYS A 80 1.39 13.44 -0.88
CA LYS A 80 1.43 14.57 0.06
C LYS A 80 0.45 15.68 -0.34
N LYS A 81 0.37 15.98 -1.63
CA LYS A 81 -0.57 16.95 -2.17
C LYS A 81 -2.01 16.53 -1.90
N PHE A 82 -2.40 15.30 -2.26
CA PHE A 82 -3.74 14.78 -2.05
C PHE A 82 -4.14 14.78 -0.57
N MET A 83 -3.26 14.25 0.29
CA MET A 83 -3.49 14.19 1.73
C MET A 83 -3.68 15.57 2.36
N ARG A 84 -2.94 16.58 1.88
CA ARG A 84 -3.06 17.95 2.37
C ARG A 84 -4.31 18.66 1.83
N GLU A 85 -4.60 18.54 0.54
CA GLU A 85 -5.59 19.37 -0.15
C GLU A 85 -7.00 18.76 -0.10
N GLU A 86 -7.12 17.44 -0.24
CA GLU A 86 -8.43 16.76 -0.31
C GLU A 86 -8.86 16.19 1.06
N VAL A 87 -7.89 15.73 1.87
CA VAL A 87 -8.17 15.06 3.16
C VAL A 87 -7.94 16.00 4.35
N GLY A 88 -6.95 16.89 4.27
CA GLY A 88 -6.55 17.75 5.40
C GLY A 88 -5.80 16.99 6.51
N ARG A 89 -5.08 15.90 6.16
CA ARG A 89 -4.35 15.05 7.11
C ARG A 89 -2.89 14.93 6.69
N HIS A 90 -1.99 14.76 7.67
CA HIS A 90 -0.59 14.46 7.37
C HIS A 90 -0.46 13.10 6.66
N HIS A 91 0.38 13.00 5.64
CA HIS A 91 0.43 11.82 4.75
C HIS A 91 0.85 10.52 5.45
N ALA A 92 1.68 10.59 6.49
CA ALA A 92 2.01 9.42 7.31
C ALA A 92 0.82 8.89 8.13
N LEU A 93 -0.21 9.70 8.35
CA LEU A 93 -1.35 9.36 9.22
C LEU A 93 -2.57 8.90 8.44
N ALA A 94 -2.40 8.53 7.17
CA ALA A 94 -3.50 8.15 6.29
C ALA A 94 -4.40 7.09 6.93
N HIS A 95 -5.71 7.34 6.86
CA HIS A 95 -6.74 6.34 7.08
C HIS A 95 -6.78 5.38 5.87
N PRO A 96 -7.17 4.10 6.05
CA PRO A 96 -7.33 3.19 4.91
C PRO A 96 -8.21 3.77 3.78
N ASP A 97 -9.29 4.47 4.14
CA ASP A 97 -10.17 5.14 3.16
C ASP A 97 -9.47 6.25 2.38
N ASP A 98 -8.49 6.95 2.98
CA ASP A 98 -7.71 7.96 2.26
C ASP A 98 -6.82 7.32 1.19
N ILE A 99 -6.28 6.13 1.49
CA ILE A 99 -5.47 5.36 0.53
C ILE A 99 -6.32 4.93 -0.65
N GLU A 100 -7.52 4.40 -0.38
CA GLU A 100 -8.48 4.01 -1.41
C GLU A 100 -8.92 5.20 -2.26
N ALA A 101 -9.25 6.34 -1.62
CA ALA A 101 -9.62 7.56 -2.32
C ALA A 101 -8.46 8.10 -3.18
N TYR A 102 -7.24 8.08 -2.67
CA TYR A 102 -6.06 8.50 -3.41
C TYR A 102 -5.82 7.62 -4.65
N LEU A 103 -5.80 6.29 -4.47
CA LEU A 103 -5.53 5.38 -5.59
C LEU A 103 -6.65 5.40 -6.63
N SER A 104 -7.90 5.57 -6.21
CA SER A 104 -9.03 5.82 -7.11
C SER A 104 -8.85 7.12 -7.89
N HIS A 105 -8.52 8.22 -7.21
CA HIS A 105 -8.24 9.51 -7.85
C HIS A 105 -7.12 9.40 -8.89
N ILE A 106 -6.05 8.67 -8.57
CA ILE A 106 -4.96 8.42 -9.52
C ILE A 106 -5.42 7.51 -10.68
N LYS A 107 -6.20 6.47 -10.43
CA LYS A 107 -6.75 5.59 -11.46
C LYS A 107 -7.61 6.37 -12.45
N ASP A 108 -8.42 7.32 -11.98
CA ASP A 108 -9.29 8.15 -12.81
C ASP A 108 -8.55 9.26 -13.59
N GLY A 109 -7.21 9.31 -13.50
CA GLY A 109 -6.39 10.28 -14.22
C GLY A 109 -6.08 11.55 -13.43
N GLY A 110 -6.29 11.55 -12.11
CA GLY A 110 -5.95 12.64 -11.20
C GLY A 110 -4.51 13.14 -11.38
N TYR A 111 -4.33 14.45 -11.35
CA TYR A 111 -3.06 15.15 -11.64
C TYR A 111 -2.47 14.93 -13.05
N SER A 112 -3.18 14.27 -13.97
CA SER A 112 -2.82 14.24 -15.39
C SER A 112 -3.29 15.50 -16.10
N ILE A 113 -2.52 15.99 -17.07
CA ILE A 113 -2.92 17.12 -17.93
C ILE A 113 -4.15 16.75 -18.76
N LYS A 114 -4.18 15.52 -19.27
CA LYS A 114 -5.35 14.92 -19.90
C LYS A 114 -5.94 13.97 -18.87
N VAL A 115 -7.08 14.30 -18.29
CA VAL A 115 -7.78 13.44 -17.33
C VAL A 115 -8.21 12.18 -18.07
N THR A 116 -7.35 11.18 -18.03
CA THR A 116 -7.52 9.89 -18.70
C THR A 116 -7.24 8.80 -17.70
N GLU A 117 -8.12 7.81 -17.68
CA GLU A 117 -7.96 6.65 -16.82
C GLU A 117 -6.59 5.98 -17.02
N ARG A 118 -5.95 5.62 -15.91
CA ARG A 118 -4.66 4.95 -15.87
C ARG A 118 -4.87 3.45 -15.71
N SER A 119 -4.04 2.68 -16.41
CA SER A 119 -4.03 1.22 -16.25
C SER A 119 -3.62 0.82 -14.82
N SER A 120 -4.13 -0.31 -14.31
CA SER A 120 -3.73 -0.84 -13.00
C SER A 120 -2.21 -1.08 -12.90
N ASN A 121 -1.56 -1.43 -14.02
CA ASN A 121 -0.10 -1.53 -14.11
C ASN A 121 0.60 -0.20 -13.77
N THR A 122 0.14 0.90 -14.36
CA THR A 122 0.67 2.24 -14.09
C THR A 122 0.44 2.64 -12.64
N VAL A 123 -0.78 2.44 -12.12
CA VAL A 123 -1.11 2.76 -10.72
C VAL A 123 -0.26 1.90 -9.76
N TYR A 124 -0.01 0.64 -10.09
CA TYR A 124 0.82 -0.25 -9.30
C TYR A 124 2.27 0.26 -9.18
N TYR A 125 2.99 0.37 -10.30
CA TYR A 125 4.41 0.69 -10.24
C TYR A 125 4.70 2.13 -9.81
N GLN A 126 3.85 3.07 -10.22
CA GLN A 126 4.10 4.50 -9.93
C GLN A 126 3.54 4.94 -8.59
N HIS A 127 2.60 4.21 -7.99
CA HIS A 127 1.93 4.67 -6.77
C HIS A 127 1.82 3.59 -5.68
N LEU A 128 1.18 2.45 -5.96
CA LEU A 128 0.96 1.43 -4.91
C LEU A 128 2.28 0.84 -4.39
N SER A 129 3.24 0.55 -5.27
CA SER A 129 4.54 -0.02 -4.88
C SER A 129 5.37 0.94 -4.00
N PRO A 130 5.58 2.23 -4.38
CA PRO A 130 6.21 3.20 -3.48
C PRO A 130 5.49 3.34 -2.13
N LEU A 131 4.17 3.48 -2.13
CA LEU A 131 3.38 3.61 -0.90
C LEU A 131 3.48 2.37 -0.01
N LYS A 132 3.44 1.16 -0.60
CA LYS A 132 3.59 -0.11 0.12
C LYS A 132 4.90 -0.12 0.90
N THR A 133 5.99 0.28 0.25
CA THR A 133 7.31 0.32 0.90
C THR A 133 7.44 1.44 1.92
N PHE A 134 6.79 2.59 1.71
CA PHE A 134 6.76 3.70 2.66
C PHE A 134 6.04 3.32 3.97
N PHE A 135 4.83 2.77 3.88
CA PHE A 135 4.10 2.38 5.08
C PHE A 135 4.68 1.15 5.76
N ALA A 136 5.32 0.24 5.02
CA ALA A 136 6.09 -0.84 5.63
C ALA A 136 7.28 -0.29 6.44
N TRP A 137 8.00 0.70 5.89
CA TRP A 137 9.08 1.37 6.62
C TRP A 137 8.57 2.06 7.89
N LEU A 138 7.45 2.80 7.81
CA LEU A 138 6.86 3.45 9.00
C LEU A 138 6.53 2.46 10.12
N VAL A 139 5.97 1.29 9.79
CA VAL A 139 5.64 0.24 10.78
C VAL A 139 6.88 -0.37 11.44
N HIS A 140 8.00 -0.43 10.74
CA HIS A 140 9.25 -1.02 11.26
C HIS A 140 10.22 0.00 11.87
N HIS A 141 9.94 1.29 11.74
CA HIS A 141 10.84 2.35 12.14
C HIS A 141 10.55 2.80 13.57
N VAL A 142 11.59 2.84 14.40
CA VAL A 142 11.50 3.02 15.86
C VAL A 142 10.90 4.35 16.30
N ASP A 143 11.04 5.39 15.48
CA ASP A 143 10.59 6.75 15.80
C ASP A 143 9.13 7.03 15.41
N TYR A 144 8.41 6.05 14.84
CA TYR A 144 7.02 6.24 14.40
C TYR A 144 6.06 5.31 15.15
N PRO A 145 4.82 5.78 15.46
CA PRO A 145 3.86 5.05 16.28
C PRO A 145 3.06 3.98 15.50
N HIS A 146 3.45 3.68 14.25
CA HIS A 146 2.69 2.81 13.35
C HIS A 146 2.71 1.36 13.83
N VAL A 147 1.56 0.86 14.26
CA VAL A 147 1.35 -0.56 14.60
C VAL A 147 0.54 -1.33 13.55
N TYR A 148 0.10 -0.64 12.50
CA TYR A 148 -0.60 -1.20 11.35
C TYR A 148 -0.24 -0.44 10.07
N ASN A 149 -0.40 -1.09 8.92
CA ASN A 149 -0.17 -0.50 7.62
C ASN A 149 -1.51 -0.10 6.98
N PRO A 150 -1.84 1.20 6.84
CA PRO A 150 -3.12 1.63 6.30
C PRO A 150 -3.34 1.21 4.85
N LEU A 151 -2.28 1.04 4.05
CA LEU A 151 -2.38 0.55 2.68
C LEU A 151 -2.81 -0.92 2.63
N LEU A 152 -2.28 -1.76 3.53
CA LEU A 152 -2.70 -3.16 3.60
C LEU A 152 -4.15 -3.28 4.08
N LEU A 153 -4.56 -2.46 5.06
CA LEU A 153 -5.96 -2.40 5.47
C LEU A 153 -6.88 -1.94 4.34
N ALA A 154 -6.47 -0.97 3.52
CA ALA A 154 -7.24 -0.53 2.36
C ALA A 154 -7.37 -1.63 1.29
N ALA A 155 -6.25 -2.30 0.96
CA ALA A 155 -6.25 -3.45 0.05
C ALA A 155 -7.13 -4.60 0.59
N HIS A 156 -7.13 -4.82 1.90
CA HIS A 156 -7.98 -5.81 2.56
C HIS A 156 -9.45 -5.39 2.59
N ALA A 157 -9.78 -4.10 2.66
CA ALA A 157 -11.16 -3.62 2.60
C ALA A 157 -11.79 -3.81 1.21
N GLY A 158 -11.04 -3.53 0.12
CA GLY A 158 -11.52 -3.76 -1.25
C GLY A 158 -11.17 -2.65 -2.23
N GLY A 159 -12.08 -2.45 -3.19
CA GLY A 159 -12.02 -1.35 -4.15
C GLY A 159 -10.83 -1.38 -5.12
N VAL A 160 -10.42 -0.19 -5.54
CA VAL A 160 -9.30 0.04 -6.47
C VAL A 160 -7.99 -0.42 -5.85
N THR A 161 -7.79 -0.19 -4.55
CA THR A 161 -6.56 -0.62 -3.86
C THR A 161 -6.37 -2.13 -3.96
N ARG A 162 -7.44 -2.91 -3.73
CA ARG A 162 -7.39 -4.37 -3.87
C ARG A 162 -7.17 -4.80 -5.32
N GLU A 163 -7.87 -4.19 -6.28
CA GLU A 163 -7.67 -4.48 -7.71
C GLU A 163 -6.21 -4.29 -8.13
N VAL A 164 -5.60 -3.16 -7.73
CA VAL A 164 -4.21 -2.85 -8.06
C VAL A 164 -3.24 -3.73 -7.27
N TRP A 165 -3.57 -4.12 -6.03
CA TRP A 165 -2.78 -5.07 -5.25
C TRP A 165 -2.67 -6.41 -5.97
N TYR A 166 -3.79 -7.01 -6.39
CA TYR A 166 -3.78 -8.31 -7.05
C TYR A 166 -3.22 -8.25 -8.47
N TRP A 167 -3.14 -7.08 -9.10
CA TRP A 167 -2.42 -6.91 -10.35
C TRP A 167 -0.96 -7.39 -10.27
N GLN A 168 -0.27 -7.19 -9.13
CA GLN A 168 1.14 -7.57 -8.96
C GLN A 168 1.39 -9.09 -9.01
N THR A 169 0.33 -9.88 -8.87
CA THR A 169 0.42 -11.32 -8.56
C THR A 169 0.08 -12.24 -9.74
N GLU A 170 -0.37 -11.70 -10.88
CA GLU A 170 -1.15 -12.41 -11.92
C GLU A 170 -2.37 -13.21 -11.38
N TYR A 171 -2.59 -13.19 -10.06
CA TYR A 171 -3.62 -13.89 -9.34
C TYR A 171 -4.84 -12.97 -9.28
N LYS A 172 -5.84 -13.32 -10.06
CA LYS A 172 -7.18 -12.75 -9.99
C LYS A 172 -8.00 -13.72 -9.15
N PRO A 173 -8.16 -13.51 -7.82
CA PRO A 173 -9.07 -14.35 -7.08
C PRO A 173 -10.45 -14.24 -7.75
N GLY A 174 -10.98 -15.38 -8.18
CA GLY A 174 -12.33 -15.44 -8.71
C GLY A 174 -13.27 -14.91 -7.64
N TYR A 175 -13.93 -13.78 -7.90
CA TYR A 175 -14.90 -13.13 -7.02
C TYR A 175 -16.17 -13.99 -6.75
N ALA A 176 -16.10 -15.32 -6.93
CA ALA A 176 -17.22 -16.25 -6.84
C ALA A 176 -17.26 -17.07 -5.53
N GLU A 177 -16.21 -17.08 -4.69
CA GLU A 177 -16.14 -17.97 -3.51
C GLU A 177 -16.06 -17.24 -2.16
N ARG A 178 -16.66 -16.05 -2.06
CA ARG A 178 -17.21 -15.57 -0.80
C ARG A 178 -18.72 -15.49 -0.92
N ARG A 179 -19.36 -16.67 -0.95
CA ARG A 179 -20.71 -16.83 -0.44
C ARG A 179 -20.57 -17.34 0.98
N ASP A 180 -21.11 -16.55 1.89
CA ASP A 180 -21.32 -16.92 3.27
C ASP A 180 -22.10 -18.25 3.36
N GLU A 181 -21.58 -19.18 4.15
CA GLU A 181 -22.37 -20.08 4.99
C GLU A 181 -21.96 -19.84 6.45
#